data_AF-E5BI40-F1
#
_entry.id   AF-E5BI40-F1
#
_cell.length_a   1.000
_cell.length_b   1.000
_cell.length_c   1.000
_cell.angle_alpha   90.00
_cell.angle_beta   90.00
_cell.angle_gamma   90.00
#
_symmetry.space_group_name_H-M   'P 1'
#
loop_
_entity.id
_entity.type
_entity.pdbx_description
1 polymer ?
#
loop_
_entity_poly.entity_id
_entity_poly.type
_entity_poly.pdbx_seq_one_letter_code
_entity_poly.pdbx_strand_id
1 'polypeptide(L)'
;MKLVTRVQNKMKVAISLFFLKAALAMASTSDAPWVGMLDKIMKVLVGPTARLLSIFALVVVGFVFMSGNTKEGGKMGLNIAVGVSIIFAAATWGPKFFGYSGSILM
;
A
#
# COMPACT_ATOMS: atom_id res chain seq x y z
N MET A 1 23.58 52.28 -2.93
CA MET A 1 23.98 50.86 -3.09
C MET A 1 23.56 49.93 -1.93
N LYS A 2 23.47 50.39 -0.67
CA LYS A 2 23.11 49.55 0.51
C LYS A 2 21.65 49.05 0.57
N LEU A 3 20.72 49.66 -0.17
CA LEU A 3 19.30 49.25 -0.18
C LEU A 3 19.07 47.98 -1.01
N VAL A 4 19.78 47.83 -2.13
CA VAL A 4 19.68 46.65 -3.01
C VAL A 4 20.18 45.39 -2.29
N THR A 5 21.29 45.49 -1.55
CA THR A 5 21.84 44.35 -0.78
C THR A 5 20.93 43.91 0.36
N ARG A 6 20.17 44.83 0.98
CA ARG A 6 19.16 44.50 2.02
C ARG A 6 17.98 43.72 1.43
N VAL A 7 17.49 44.11 0.24
CA VAL A 7 16.39 43.42 -0.44
C VAL A 7 16.82 42.04 -0.93
N GLN A 8 18.04 41.93 -1.48
CA GLN A 8 18.62 40.65 -1.91
C GLN A 8 18.77 39.66 -0.74
N ASN A 9 19.21 40.11 0.43
CA ASN A 9 19.28 39.23 1.61
C ASN A 9 17.90 38.80 2.11
N LYS A 10 16.89 39.68 2.09
CA LYS A 10 15.51 39.30 2.45
C LYS A 10 14.93 38.26 1.49
N MET A 11 15.17 38.41 0.18
CA MET A 11 14.78 37.42 -0.83
C MET A 11 15.47 36.07 -0.60
N LYS A 12 16.78 36.06 -0.34
CA LYS A 12 17.52 34.82 -0.07
C LYS A 12 16.98 34.07 1.15
N VAL A 13 16.66 34.79 2.23
CA VAL A 13 16.06 34.21 3.44
C VAL A 13 14.66 33.67 3.15
N ALA A 14 13.83 34.39 2.39
CA ALA A 14 12.49 33.94 2.02
C ALA A 14 12.51 32.65 1.17
N ILE A 15 13.45 32.57 0.22
CA ILE A 15 13.64 31.38 -0.62
C ILE A 15 14.12 30.19 0.22
N SER A 16 15.08 30.40 1.12
CA SER A 16 15.54 29.36 2.05
C SER A 16 14.42 28.84 2.96
N LEU A 17 13.58 29.73 3.50
CA LEU A 17 12.41 29.34 4.30
C LEU A 17 11.38 28.57 3.47
N PHE A 18 11.18 28.94 2.20
CA PHE A 18 10.26 28.26 1.30
C PHE A 18 10.72 26.84 1.00
N PHE A 19 12.00 26.63 0.71
CA PHE A 19 12.58 25.30 0.53
C PHE A 19 12.52 24.46 1.81
N LEU A 20 12.74 25.05 2.98
CA LEU A 20 12.62 24.35 4.26
C LEU A 20 11.17 23.90 4.54
N LYS A 21 10.19 24.74 4.20
CA LYS A 21 8.76 24.38 4.31
C LYS A 21 8.35 23.32 3.30
N ALA A 22 8.90 23.33 2.09
CA ALA A 22 8.69 22.27 1.10
C ALA A 22 9.26 20.92 1.58
N ALA A 23 10.43 20.93 2.23
CA ALA A 23 11.01 19.72 2.83
C ALA A 23 10.16 19.16 3.98
N LEU A 24 9.60 20.01 4.84
CA LEU A 24 8.69 19.60 5.92
C LEU A 24 7.35 19.03 5.39
N ALA A 25 6.86 19.53 4.25
CA ALA A 25 5.66 19.00 3.60
C ALA A 25 5.89 17.60 3.01
N MET A 26 7.11 17.31 2.52
CA MET A 26 7.51 15.97 2.07
C MET A 26 7.76 14.99 3.24
N ALA A 27 8.07 15.48 4.44
CA ALA A 27 8.21 14.66 5.64
C ALA A 27 6.86 14.35 6.31
N SER A 28 5.88 15.27 6.21
CA SER A 28 4.55 15.12 6.82
C SER A 28 3.72 13.98 6.22
N THR A 29 4.09 13.44 5.05
CA THR A 29 3.49 12.23 4.49
C THR A 29 4.20 10.94 4.93
N SER A 30 5.37 11.04 5.55
CA SER A 30 6.23 9.89 5.89
C SER A 30 6.02 9.36 7.32
N ASP A 31 5.58 10.21 8.26
CA ASP A 31 5.54 9.88 9.70
C ASP A 31 4.12 9.81 10.29
N ALA A 32 3.11 9.60 9.45
CA ALA A 32 1.77 9.50 9.97
C ALA A 32 1.56 8.16 10.70
N PRO A 33 0.96 8.12 11.90
CA PRO A 33 0.83 6.90 12.73
C PRO A 33 0.15 5.74 12.01
N TRP A 34 -0.75 6.05 11.08
CA TRP A 34 -1.45 5.06 10.26
C TRP A 34 -0.53 4.35 9.25
N VAL A 35 0.60 4.94 8.85
CA VAL A 35 1.56 4.31 7.91
C VAL A 35 2.16 3.05 8.52
N GLY A 36 2.52 3.11 9.81
CA GLY A 36 2.95 1.91 10.55
C GLY A 36 1.84 0.86 10.69
N MET A 37 0.57 1.29 10.77
CA MET A 37 -0.58 0.38 10.80
C MET A 37 -0.84 -0.26 9.43
N LEU A 38 -0.72 0.49 8.35
CA LEU A 38 -0.83 -0.01 6.97
C LEU A 38 0.29 -1.02 6.65
N ASP A 39 1.53 -0.78 7.11
CA ASP A 39 2.64 -1.72 6.90
C ASP A 39 2.39 -3.08 7.60
N LYS A 40 1.79 -3.06 8.79
CA LYS A 40 1.34 -4.29 9.47
C LYS A 40 0.27 -5.03 8.65
N ILE A 41 -0.73 -4.33 8.14
CA ILE A 41 -1.80 -4.93 7.35
C ILE A 41 -1.25 -5.48 6.03
N MET A 42 -0.31 -4.77 5.40
CA MET A 42 0.40 -5.22 4.19
C MET A 42 1.19 -6.50 4.46
N LYS A 43 1.96 -6.58 5.55
CA LYS A 43 2.71 -7.79 5.92
C LYS A 43 1.79 -8.99 6.15
N VAL A 44 0.58 -8.77 6.67
CA VAL A 44 -0.40 -9.86 6.88
C VAL A 44 -1.05 -10.28 5.57
N LEU A 45 -1.45 -9.32 4.72
CA LEU A 45 -2.15 -9.59 3.46
C LEU A 45 -1.24 -10.08 2.32
N VAL A 46 0.05 -9.73 2.34
CA VAL A 46 1.02 -10.11 1.28
C VAL A 46 2.04 -11.14 1.78
N GLY A 47 2.21 -11.28 3.09
CA GLY A 47 3.18 -12.17 3.68
C GLY A 47 2.84 -13.66 3.58
N PRO A 48 3.68 -14.51 4.20
CA PRO A 48 3.53 -15.97 4.16
C PRO A 48 2.13 -16.45 4.60
N THR A 49 1.53 -15.77 5.58
CA THR A 49 0.23 -16.12 6.16
C THR A 49 -0.92 -16.03 5.14
N ALA A 50 -0.99 -14.97 4.32
CA ALA A 50 -2.04 -14.83 3.30
C ALA A 50 -1.95 -15.90 2.22
N ARG A 51 -0.72 -16.30 1.84
CA ARG A 51 -0.50 -17.41 0.90
C ARG A 51 -1.02 -18.71 1.47
N LEU A 52 -0.73 -19.01 2.74
CA LEU A 52 -1.26 -20.21 3.42
C LEU A 52 -2.78 -20.22 3.43
N LEU A 53 -3.43 -19.12 3.84
CA LEU A 53 -4.90 -19.02 3.88
C LEU A 53 -5.53 -19.28 2.51
N SER A 54 -4.90 -18.79 1.44
CA SER A 54 -5.37 -18.98 0.07
C SER A 54 -5.25 -20.43 -0.39
N ILE A 55 -4.14 -21.10 -0.04
CA ILE A 55 -3.96 -22.52 -0.30
C ILE A 55 -5.02 -23.34 0.47
N PHE A 56 -5.27 -23.03 1.74
CA PHE A 56 -6.32 -23.70 2.52
C PHE A 56 -7.71 -23.53 1.89
N ALA A 57 -8.06 -22.32 1.46
CA ALA A 57 -9.34 -22.07 0.80
C ALA A 57 -9.50 -22.92 -0.49
N LEU A 58 -8.44 -23.05 -1.29
CA LEU A 58 -8.45 -23.89 -2.49
C LEU A 58 -8.57 -25.38 -2.17
N VAL A 59 -7.96 -25.86 -1.08
CA VAL A 59 -8.11 -27.25 -0.62
C VAL A 59 -9.56 -27.52 -0.22
N VAL A 60 -10.20 -26.61 0.51
CA VAL A 60 -11.62 -26.74 0.88
C VAL A 60 -12.50 -26.80 -0.37
N VAL A 61 -12.23 -25.96 -1.38
CA VAL A 61 -12.92 -26.02 -2.67
C VAL A 61 -12.73 -27.38 -3.33
N GLY A 62 -11.51 -27.91 -3.39
CA GLY A 62 -11.23 -29.23 -3.95
C GLY A 62 -12.03 -30.35 -3.25
N PHE A 63 -12.16 -30.28 -1.93
CA PHE A 63 -12.95 -31.22 -1.15
C PHE A 63 -14.46 -31.13 -1.45
N VAL A 64 -14.97 -29.90 -1.65
CA VAL A 64 -16.36 -29.66 -2.06
C VAL A 64 -16.63 -30.22 -3.46
N PHE A 65 -15.70 -30.06 -4.41
CA PHE A 65 -15.82 -30.66 -5.74
C PHE A 65 -15.83 -32.19 -5.68
N MET A 66 -15.02 -32.78 -4.81
CA MET A 66 -14.98 -34.23 -4.60
C MET A 66 -16.27 -34.77 -3.99
N SER A 67 -17.02 -33.94 -3.26
CA SER A 67 -18.29 -34.31 -2.62
C SER A 67 -19.49 -34.42 -3.57
N GLY A 68 -19.31 -34.26 -4.89
CA GLY A 68 -20.36 -34.52 -5.89
C GLY A 68 -21.43 -33.42 -6.06
N ASN A 69 -21.38 -32.36 -5.25
CA ASN A 69 -22.25 -31.18 -5.39
C ASN A 69 -21.77 -30.23 -6.50
N THR A 70 -21.58 -30.72 -7.72
CA THR A 70 -20.89 -29.99 -8.80
C THR A 70 -21.61 -28.72 -9.25
N LYS A 71 -22.95 -28.66 -9.17
CA LYS A 71 -23.73 -27.47 -9.57
C LYS A 71 -23.57 -26.30 -8.61
N GLU A 72 -23.49 -26.58 -7.31
CA GLU A 72 -23.24 -25.54 -6.28
C GLU A 72 -21.74 -25.31 -6.07
N GLY A 73 -20.95 -26.39 -6.08
CA GLY A 73 -19.49 -26.38 -5.95
C GLY A 73 -18.78 -25.65 -7.10
N GLY A 74 -19.32 -25.71 -8.33
CA GLY A 74 -18.80 -24.96 -9.47
C GLY A 74 -18.85 -23.44 -9.27
N LYS A 75 -20.01 -22.93 -8.83
CA LYS A 75 -20.19 -21.49 -8.55
C LYS A 75 -19.39 -21.06 -7.32
N MET A 76 -19.36 -21.89 -6.28
CA MET A 76 -18.59 -21.62 -5.07
C MET A 76 -17.07 -21.61 -5.34
N GLY A 77 -16.58 -22.59 -6.10
CA GLY A 77 -15.16 -22.68 -6.46
C GLY A 77 -14.70 -21.52 -7.33
N LEU A 78 -15.51 -21.13 -8.32
CA LEU A 78 -15.22 -19.96 -9.13
C LEU A 78 -15.21 -18.67 -8.30
N ASN A 79 -16.21 -18.46 -7.43
CA ASN A 79 -16.26 -17.29 -6.55
C ASN A 79 -15.05 -17.22 -5.60
N ILE A 80 -14.60 -18.35 -5.07
CA ILE A 80 -13.41 -18.40 -4.21
C ILE A 80 -12.15 -18.12 -5.02
N ALA A 81 -11.98 -18.72 -6.21
CA ALA A 81 -10.83 -18.46 -7.06
C ALA A 81 -10.75 -17.00 -7.52
N VAL A 82 -11.89 -16.40 -7.90
CA VAL A 82 -12.01 -14.98 -8.27
C VAL A 82 -11.79 -14.07 -7.06
N GLY A 83 -12.34 -14.41 -5.90
CA GLY A 83 -12.12 -13.65 -4.67
C GLY A 83 -10.64 -13.63 -4.26
N VAL A 84 -9.98 -14.78 -4.30
CA VAL A 84 -8.53 -14.89 -4.02
C VAL A 84 -7.73 -14.06 -5.02
N SER A 85 -8.03 -14.14 -6.32
CA SER A 85 -7.29 -13.36 -7.33
C SER A 85 -7.50 -11.85 -7.18
N ILE A 86 -8.70 -11.39 -6.83
CA ILE A 86 -8.98 -9.97 -6.55
C ILE A 86 -8.19 -9.48 -5.34
N ILE A 87 -8.13 -10.26 -4.25
CA ILE A 87 -7.39 -9.88 -3.03
C ILE A 87 -5.89 -9.73 -3.33
N PHE A 88 -5.29 -10.70 -4.03
CA PHE A 88 -3.87 -10.61 -4.42
C PHE A 88 -3.59 -9.47 -5.40
N ALA A 89 -4.51 -9.24 -6.35
CA ALA A 89 -4.40 -8.13 -7.27
C ALA A 89 -4.47 -6.79 -6.53
N ALA A 90 -5.48 -6.59 -5.67
CA ALA A 90 -5.64 -5.39 -4.86
C ALA A 90 -4.42 -5.11 -3.98
N ALA A 91 -3.82 -6.16 -3.41
CA ALA A 91 -2.59 -6.02 -2.62
C ALA A 91 -1.37 -5.59 -3.47
N THR A 92 -1.39 -5.83 -4.79
CA THR A 92 -0.30 -5.49 -5.72
C THR A 92 -0.36 -4.05 -6.20
N TRP A 93 -1.55 -3.51 -6.50
CA TRP A 93 -1.70 -2.14 -7.03
C TRP A 93 -2.23 -1.13 -6.00
N GLY A 94 -2.97 -1.57 -4.98
CA GLY A 94 -3.55 -0.72 -3.94
C GLY A 94 -2.53 0.16 -3.22
N PRO A 95 -1.38 -0.37 -2.77
CA PRO A 95 -0.36 0.44 -2.08
C PRO A 95 0.24 1.53 -2.97
N LYS A 96 0.49 1.20 -4.25
CA LYS A 96 1.02 2.16 -5.22
C LYS A 96 0.06 3.32 -5.49
N PHE A 97 -1.25 3.11 -5.34
CA PHE A 97 -2.27 4.16 -5.50
C PHE A 97 -2.26 5.19 -4.36
N PHE A 98 -1.91 4.78 -3.14
CA PHE A 98 -1.82 5.65 -1.96
C PHE A 98 -0.44 6.31 -1.77
N GLY A 99 0.44 6.27 -2.77
CA GLY A 99 1.80 6.78 -2.65
C GLY A 99 2.72 5.92 -1.79
N TYR A 100 2.29 4.71 -1.39
CA TYR A 100 3.14 3.73 -0.72
C TYR A 100 4.07 3.11 -1.76
N SER A 101 5.13 3.85 -2.11
CA SER A 101 6.12 3.42 -3.10
C SER A 101 7.09 2.37 -2.55
N GLY A 102 6.99 2.02 -1.27
CA GLY A 102 8.13 1.50 -0.53
C GLY A 102 9.20 2.58 -0.54
N SER A 103 9.23 3.42 0.49
CA SER A 103 10.52 3.93 0.94
C SER A 103 11.28 2.70 1.45
N ILE A 104 11.82 1.96 0.48
CA ILE A 104 13.03 1.18 0.64
C ILE A 104 13.99 2.20 1.23
N LEU A 105 14.22 2.02 2.53
CA LEU A 105 15.37 2.55 3.20
C LEU A 105 16.57 1.92 2.46
N MET A 106 17.12 2.67 1.50
CA MET A 106 18.47 2.53 0.97
C MET A 106 19.15 3.87 1.16
#